data_AF-A0A5N7MWT0-F1
#
_entry.id   AF-A0A5N7MWT0-F1
#
_cell.length_a   1.000
_cell.length_b   1.000
_cell.length_c   1.000
_cell.angle_alpha   90.00
_cell.angle_beta   90.00
_cell.angle_gamma   90.00
#
_symmetry.space_group_name_H-M   'P 1'
#
loop_
_entity.id
_entity.type
_entity.pdbx_description
1 polymer ?
#
loop_
_entity_poly.entity_id
_entity_poly.type
_entity_poly.pdbx_seq_one_letter_code
_entity_poly.pdbx_strand_id
1 'polypeptide(L)'
;LLYWNSDGTRMTRAAHSWYLRNTYVENNLIEPGKITLKDEAIDLSSIRQDTYAVGAEKDHIVPWDAAWRVTQLFGGDVRFVRASSGHIAGIVNPPGGKGAYWTKEAGDAPATTPEQWLQSATRHEGSWWPDWTAWLSARSGRKSAPPRMGSSKYPPLQDAPGTYVMEK
;
A
#
# COMPACT_ATOMS: atom_id res chain seq x y z
N LEU A 1 -0.71 16.69 -10.90
CA LEU A 1 -1.10 15.35 -11.42
C LEU A 1 -0.41 15.05 -12.74
N LEU A 2 -0.70 15.81 -13.82
CA LEU A 2 -0.14 15.51 -15.14
C LEU A 2 1.38 15.67 -15.24
N TYR A 3 2.00 16.59 -14.51
CA TYR A 3 3.45 16.75 -14.49
C TYR A 3 4.16 15.45 -14.03
N TRP A 4 3.78 14.94 -12.85
CA TRP A 4 4.29 13.68 -12.32
C TRP A 4 4.02 12.49 -13.27
N ASN A 5 2.84 12.43 -13.87
CA ASN A 5 2.48 11.32 -14.76
C ASN A 5 3.29 11.31 -16.07
N SER A 6 3.73 12.48 -16.52
CA SER A 6 4.55 12.61 -17.73
C SER A 6 6.05 12.44 -17.47
N ASP A 7 6.46 12.37 -16.20
CA ASP A 7 7.86 12.17 -15.79
C ASP A 7 8.16 10.67 -15.66
N GLY A 8 8.30 10.01 -16.82
CA GLY A 8 8.44 8.57 -16.91
C GLY A 8 9.80 8.05 -16.43
N THR A 9 9.81 6.84 -15.86
CA THR A 9 11.05 6.16 -15.45
C THR A 9 11.33 4.93 -16.32
N ARG A 10 12.61 4.57 -16.46
CA ARG A 10 13.02 3.35 -17.15
C ARG A 10 13.13 2.19 -16.15
N MET A 11 12.74 0.99 -16.58
CA MET A 11 12.97 -0.25 -15.83
C MET A 11 13.83 -1.20 -16.66
N THR A 12 14.72 -1.93 -15.99
CA THR A 12 15.56 -2.92 -16.68
C THR A 12 14.68 -4.01 -17.30
N ARG A 13 15.06 -4.49 -18.49
CA ARG A 13 14.28 -5.50 -19.23
C ARG A 13 13.94 -6.72 -18.38
N ALA A 14 14.91 -7.24 -17.64
CA ALA A 14 14.72 -8.43 -16.81
C ALA A 14 13.65 -8.21 -15.73
N ALA A 15 13.72 -7.09 -15.00
CA ALA A 15 12.72 -6.76 -13.98
C ALA A 15 11.34 -6.52 -14.58
N HIS A 16 11.26 -5.79 -15.71
CA HIS A 16 10.00 -5.52 -16.38
C HIS A 16 9.32 -6.80 -16.90
N SER A 17 10.07 -7.64 -17.61
CA SER A 17 9.54 -8.90 -18.15
C SER A 17 9.13 -9.86 -17.05
N TRP A 18 9.90 -9.92 -15.95
CA TRP A 18 9.55 -10.75 -14.80
C TRP A 18 8.26 -10.25 -14.13
N TYR A 19 8.13 -8.95 -13.91
CA TYR A 19 6.94 -8.34 -13.30
C TYR A 19 5.69 -8.65 -14.13
N LEU A 20 5.68 -8.31 -15.43
CA LEU A 20 4.53 -8.56 -16.29
C LEU A 20 4.11 -10.04 -16.33
N ARG A 21 5.08 -10.96 -16.44
CA ARG A 21 4.78 -12.39 -16.50
C ARG A 21 4.19 -12.90 -15.19
N ASN A 22 4.85 -12.62 -14.07
CA ASN A 22 4.52 -13.24 -12.79
C ASN A 22 3.38 -12.55 -12.03
N THR A 23 2.95 -11.34 -12.45
CA THR A 23 1.80 -10.66 -11.84
C THR A 23 0.63 -10.55 -12.82
N TYR A 24 0.80 -9.86 -13.94
CA TYR A 24 -0.32 -9.56 -14.86
C TYR A 24 -0.76 -10.75 -15.70
N VAL A 25 0.17 -11.57 -16.20
CA VAL A 25 -0.14 -12.65 -17.15
C VAL A 25 -0.46 -13.96 -16.42
N GLU A 26 0.45 -14.41 -15.57
CA GLU A 26 0.36 -15.74 -14.93
C GLU A 26 -0.12 -15.67 -13.48
N ASN A 27 -0.10 -14.48 -12.87
CA ASN A 27 -0.48 -14.26 -11.46
C ASN A 27 0.21 -15.22 -10.46
N ASN A 28 1.43 -15.65 -10.77
CA ASN A 28 2.20 -16.62 -9.98
C ASN A 28 2.47 -16.16 -8.54
N LEU A 29 2.44 -14.85 -8.25
CA LEU A 29 2.72 -14.31 -6.92
C LEU A 29 1.72 -14.78 -5.84
N ILE A 30 0.49 -15.16 -6.22
CA ILE A 30 -0.52 -15.65 -5.27
C ILE A 30 -0.40 -17.13 -4.95
N GLU A 31 0.42 -17.86 -5.70
CA GLU A 31 0.64 -19.30 -5.53
C GLU A 31 1.88 -19.53 -4.63
N PRO A 32 1.72 -20.04 -3.40
CA PRO A 32 2.84 -20.26 -2.49
C PRO A 32 3.95 -21.12 -3.11
N GLY A 33 5.17 -20.60 -3.09
CA GLY A 33 6.36 -21.26 -3.60
C GLY A 33 6.50 -21.29 -5.13
N LYS A 34 5.57 -20.71 -5.88
CA LYS A 34 5.59 -20.73 -7.35
C LYS A 34 6.72 -19.88 -7.94
N ILE A 35 7.06 -18.78 -7.30
CA ILE A 35 8.18 -17.92 -7.69
C ILE A 35 9.31 -17.99 -6.65
N THR A 36 10.53 -17.86 -7.13
CA THR A 36 11.74 -17.75 -6.30
C THR A 36 12.43 -16.43 -6.59
N LEU A 37 12.78 -15.68 -5.55
CA LEU A 37 13.56 -14.44 -5.65
C LEU A 37 14.74 -14.53 -4.69
N LYS A 38 15.97 -14.33 -5.21
CA LYS A 38 17.21 -14.49 -4.44
C LYS A 38 17.29 -15.83 -3.70
N ASP A 39 16.98 -16.91 -4.43
CA ASP A 39 16.96 -18.29 -3.92
C ASP A 39 15.91 -18.59 -2.83
N GLU A 40 15.01 -17.64 -2.54
CA GLU A 40 13.92 -17.82 -1.59
C GLU A 40 12.58 -17.99 -2.32
N ALA A 41 11.89 -19.09 -2.02
CA ALA A 41 10.54 -19.34 -2.51
C ALA A 41 9.55 -18.40 -1.82
N ILE A 42 8.71 -17.71 -2.61
CA ILE A 42 7.81 -16.68 -2.07
C ILE A 42 6.47 -17.29 -1.69
N ASP A 43 6.05 -17.02 -0.46
CA ASP A 43 4.70 -17.30 0.05
C ASP A 43 4.19 -16.06 0.79
N LEU A 44 3.12 -15.43 0.29
CA LEU A 44 2.53 -14.24 0.90
C LEU A 44 1.96 -14.52 2.30
N SER A 45 1.59 -15.76 2.60
CA SER A 45 1.10 -16.15 3.93
C SER A 45 2.20 -16.07 5.00
N SER A 46 3.47 -16.01 4.61
CA SER A 46 4.59 -15.81 5.53
C SER A 46 4.68 -14.39 6.10
N ILE A 47 3.97 -13.42 5.51
CA ILE A 47 3.88 -12.05 6.01
C ILE A 47 2.94 -12.05 7.22
N ARG A 48 3.51 -12.02 8.43
CA ARG A 48 2.78 -12.04 9.71
C ARG A 48 2.64 -10.67 10.37
N GLN A 49 3.29 -9.65 9.82
CA GLN A 49 3.23 -8.29 10.35
C GLN A 49 1.86 -7.66 10.09
N ASP A 50 1.39 -6.88 11.06
CA ASP A 50 0.23 -6.01 10.91
C ASP A 50 0.37 -5.16 9.63
N THR A 51 -0.62 -5.26 8.76
CA THR A 51 -0.60 -4.61 7.44
C THR A 51 -1.76 -3.63 7.33
N TYR A 52 -1.47 -2.43 6.84
CA TYR A 52 -2.48 -1.44 6.48
C TYR A 52 -2.54 -1.33 4.96
N ALA A 53 -3.70 -1.63 4.37
CA ALA A 53 -3.89 -1.66 2.93
C ALA A 53 -5.01 -0.71 2.51
N VAL A 54 -4.81 -0.01 1.39
CA VAL A 54 -5.79 0.96 0.88
C VAL A 54 -6.09 0.69 -0.58
N GLY A 55 -7.38 0.59 -0.92
CA GLY A 55 -7.88 0.65 -2.29
C GLY A 55 -8.71 1.92 -2.51
N ALA A 56 -8.85 2.38 -3.74
CA ALA A 56 -9.71 3.52 -4.07
C ALA A 56 -10.92 3.09 -4.91
N GLU A 57 -12.10 3.59 -4.53
CA GLU A 57 -13.42 3.17 -5.02
C GLU A 57 -13.55 3.18 -6.55
N LYS A 58 -13.00 4.22 -7.20
CA LYS A 58 -13.06 4.42 -8.65
C LYS A 58 -11.68 4.22 -9.29
N ASP A 59 -10.82 3.44 -8.67
CA ASP A 59 -9.51 3.12 -9.23
C ASP A 59 -9.65 2.06 -10.32
N HIS A 60 -9.41 2.49 -11.56
CA HIS A 60 -9.41 1.61 -12.73
C HIS A 60 -8.03 1.03 -13.04
N ILE A 61 -6.97 1.46 -12.34
CA ILE A 61 -5.61 0.95 -12.47
C ILE A 61 -5.39 -0.21 -11.50
N VAL A 62 -5.78 -0.01 -10.24
CA VAL A 62 -5.78 -1.04 -9.19
C VAL A 62 -7.19 -1.14 -8.61
N PRO A 63 -8.06 -1.99 -9.18
CA PRO A 63 -9.40 -2.20 -8.66
C PRO A 63 -9.36 -2.54 -7.15
N TRP A 64 -10.18 -1.85 -6.36
CA TRP A 64 -10.10 -1.94 -4.89
C TRP A 64 -10.42 -3.35 -4.37
N ASP A 65 -11.26 -4.10 -5.08
CA ASP A 65 -11.63 -5.49 -4.80
C ASP A 65 -10.46 -6.45 -5.05
N ALA A 66 -9.65 -6.19 -6.10
CA ALA A 66 -8.38 -6.88 -6.32
C ALA A 66 -7.36 -6.55 -5.22
N ALA A 67 -7.26 -5.27 -4.81
CA ALA A 67 -6.41 -4.87 -3.69
C ALA A 67 -6.86 -5.50 -2.36
N TRP A 68 -8.18 -5.61 -2.12
CA TRP A 68 -8.76 -6.19 -0.91
C TRP A 68 -8.34 -7.65 -0.70
N ARG A 69 -8.04 -8.40 -1.77
CA ARG A 69 -7.57 -9.80 -1.67
C ARG A 69 -6.31 -9.97 -0.82
N VAL A 70 -5.52 -8.91 -0.59
CA VAL A 70 -4.39 -8.96 0.36
C VAL A 70 -4.83 -9.41 1.76
N THR A 71 -6.07 -9.10 2.17
CA THR A 71 -6.68 -9.56 3.43
C THR A 71 -6.84 -11.08 3.51
N GLN A 72 -6.84 -11.78 2.37
CA GLN A 72 -6.98 -13.23 2.26
C GLN A 72 -5.65 -13.93 1.98
N LEU A 73 -4.63 -13.18 1.57
CA LEU A 73 -3.33 -13.72 1.16
C LEU A 73 -2.28 -13.59 2.26
N PHE A 74 -2.31 -12.51 3.04
CA PHE A 74 -1.34 -12.29 4.10
C PHE A 74 -1.69 -13.09 5.33
N GLY A 75 -0.66 -13.55 6.05
CA GLY A 75 -0.82 -14.39 7.21
C GLY A 75 -0.96 -13.63 8.54
N GLY A 76 -0.81 -12.32 8.53
CA GLY A 76 -1.02 -11.42 9.67
C GLY A 76 -2.29 -10.59 9.52
N ASP A 77 -2.58 -9.77 10.53
CA ASP A 77 -3.78 -8.94 10.52
C ASP A 77 -3.69 -7.83 9.48
N VAL A 78 -4.72 -7.71 8.64
CA VAL A 78 -4.81 -6.67 7.61
C VAL A 78 -5.95 -5.70 7.93
N ARG A 79 -5.62 -4.44 8.21
CA ARG A 79 -6.59 -3.34 8.18
C ARG A 79 -6.73 -2.86 6.74
N PHE A 80 -7.84 -3.20 6.10
CA PHE A 80 -8.18 -2.67 4.79
C PHE A 80 -9.03 -1.41 4.90
N VAL A 81 -8.72 -0.41 4.08
CA VAL A 81 -9.49 0.83 3.95
C VAL A 81 -9.81 1.07 2.49
N ARG A 82 -11.04 1.48 2.22
CA ARG A 82 -11.46 1.89 0.87
C ARG A 82 -11.60 3.40 0.86
N ALA A 83 -10.78 4.10 0.11
CA ALA A 83 -10.91 5.54 -0.13
C ALA A 83 -11.94 5.81 -1.25
N SER A 84 -12.67 6.92 -1.19
CA SER A 84 -13.46 7.41 -2.32
C SER A 84 -12.55 7.94 -3.44
N SER A 85 -13.12 8.21 -4.62
CA SER A 85 -12.41 8.73 -5.82
C SER A 85 -11.52 7.70 -6.52
N GLY A 86 -10.77 8.14 -7.53
CA GLY A 86 -9.91 7.29 -8.37
C GLY A 86 -8.44 7.26 -7.93
N HIS A 87 -7.60 6.53 -8.67
CA HIS A 87 -6.21 6.19 -8.31
C HIS A 87 -5.42 7.26 -7.54
N ILE A 88 -5.18 8.43 -8.14
CA ILE A 88 -4.37 9.45 -7.46
C ILE A 88 -5.20 10.27 -6.47
N ALA A 89 -6.42 10.64 -6.84
CA ALA A 89 -7.26 11.54 -6.05
C ALA A 89 -7.80 10.88 -4.75
N GLY A 90 -7.94 9.56 -4.73
CA GLY A 90 -8.34 8.81 -3.53
C GLY A 90 -7.17 8.56 -2.58
N ILE A 91 -5.97 8.31 -3.11
CA ILE A 91 -4.77 8.04 -2.32
C ILE A 91 -4.14 9.34 -1.80
N VAL A 92 -3.96 10.34 -2.67
CA VAL A 92 -3.40 11.65 -2.32
C VAL A 92 -4.53 12.59 -1.88
N ASN A 93 -5.08 12.31 -0.70
CA ASN A 93 -6.15 13.09 -0.08
C ASN A 93 -5.70 13.57 1.31
N PRO A 94 -5.12 14.76 1.47
CA PRO A 94 -4.60 15.23 2.75
C PRO A 94 -5.72 15.48 3.78
N PRO A 95 -5.41 15.56 5.09
CA PRO A 95 -6.37 15.96 6.12
C PRO A 95 -7.05 17.29 5.78
N GLY A 96 -8.37 17.36 5.98
CA GLY A 96 -9.20 18.48 5.51
C GLY A 96 -9.62 18.39 4.04
N GLY A 97 -9.16 17.37 3.31
CA GLY A 97 -9.62 17.05 1.97
C GLY A 97 -11.05 16.52 1.92
N LYS A 98 -11.61 16.47 0.70
CA LYS A 98 -13.01 16.08 0.44
C LYS A 98 -13.12 14.57 0.21
N GLY A 99 -14.36 14.08 0.20
CA GLY A 99 -14.67 12.67 -0.08
C GLY A 99 -15.00 11.92 1.19
N ALA A 100 -14.92 10.60 1.10
CA ALA A 100 -15.14 9.68 2.20
C ALA A 100 -14.19 8.49 2.13
N TYR A 101 -14.16 7.70 3.18
CA TYR A 101 -13.51 6.40 3.22
C TYR A 101 -14.36 5.41 4.02
N TRP A 102 -14.09 4.12 3.84
CA TRP A 102 -14.78 3.04 4.52
C TRP A 102 -13.78 2.18 5.27
N THR A 103 -14.15 1.80 6.50
CA THR A 103 -13.34 0.91 7.34
C THR A 103 -14.22 -0.16 7.97
N LYS A 104 -13.59 -1.22 8.46
CA LYS A 104 -14.21 -2.26 9.27
C LYS A 104 -13.43 -2.36 10.58
N GLU A 105 -14.12 -2.50 11.70
CA GLU A 105 -13.48 -2.49 13.00
C GLU A 105 -12.92 -3.88 13.35
N ALA A 106 -11.90 -3.89 14.21
CA ALA A 106 -11.32 -5.13 14.70
C ALA A 106 -12.37 -5.87 15.57
N GLY A 107 -12.62 -7.15 15.26
CA GLY A 107 -13.61 -7.97 15.94
C GLY A 107 -14.91 -8.19 15.17
N ASP A 108 -15.17 -7.43 14.11
CA ASP A 108 -16.28 -7.70 13.20
C ASP A 108 -16.08 -9.05 12.47
N ALA A 109 -17.16 -9.79 12.23
CA ALA A 109 -17.11 -11.09 11.56
C ALA A 109 -16.26 -11.06 10.27
N PRO A 110 -15.35 -12.02 10.04
CA PRO A 110 -14.49 -12.02 8.86
C PRO A 110 -15.32 -11.94 7.57
N ALA A 111 -14.95 -11.03 6.66
CA ALA A 111 -15.55 -10.98 5.34
C ALA A 111 -14.80 -11.94 4.42
N THR A 112 -15.54 -12.75 3.68
CA THR A 112 -14.97 -13.72 2.70
C THR A 112 -14.95 -13.17 1.28
N THR A 113 -15.65 -12.07 1.03
CA THR A 113 -15.64 -11.36 -0.26
C THR A 113 -15.52 -9.84 -0.07
N PRO A 114 -15.03 -9.11 -1.08
CA PRO A 114 -15.01 -7.64 -1.07
C PRO A 114 -16.40 -7.03 -0.84
N GLU A 115 -17.45 -7.59 -1.43
CA GLU A 115 -18.83 -7.09 -1.32
C GLU A 115 -19.36 -7.24 0.11
N GLN A 116 -19.10 -8.39 0.74
CA GLN A 116 -19.43 -8.59 2.15
C GLN A 116 -18.69 -7.59 3.03
N TRP A 117 -17.39 -7.37 2.74
CA TRP A 117 -16.60 -6.37 3.46
C TRP A 117 -17.23 -4.98 3.33
N LEU A 118 -17.58 -4.55 2.11
CA LEU A 118 -18.17 -3.24 1.85
C LEU A 118 -19.55 -3.06 2.50
N GLN A 119 -20.40 -4.09 2.49
CA GLN A 119 -21.72 -4.06 3.13
C GLN A 119 -21.63 -3.87 4.65
N SER A 120 -20.60 -4.43 5.27
CA SER A 120 -20.32 -4.29 6.71
C SER A 120 -19.50 -3.06 7.08
N ALA A 121 -18.94 -2.34 6.10
CA ALA A 121 -18.00 -1.26 6.35
C ALA A 121 -18.70 0.03 6.77
N THR A 122 -18.12 0.72 7.75
CA THR A 122 -18.58 2.03 8.21
C THR A 122 -18.01 3.12 7.30
N ARG A 123 -18.88 4.02 6.84
CA ARG A 123 -18.47 5.19 6.05
C ARG A 123 -18.07 6.35 6.96
N HIS A 124 -16.93 6.97 6.65
CA HIS A 124 -16.39 8.14 7.33
C HIS A 124 -16.19 9.26 6.31
N GLU A 125 -16.47 10.51 6.70
CA GLU A 125 -16.22 11.67 5.83
C GLU A 125 -14.75 12.10 5.88
N GLY A 126 -14.27 12.65 4.77
CA GLY A 126 -12.94 13.23 4.62
C GLY A 126 -11.85 12.25 4.20
N SER A 127 -10.63 12.56 4.61
CA SER A 127 -9.43 11.79 4.30
C SER A 127 -9.28 10.55 5.18
N TRP A 128 -8.73 9.47 4.62
CA TRP A 128 -8.33 8.27 5.35
C TRP A 128 -6.98 8.41 6.09
N TRP A 129 -6.18 9.45 5.81
CA TRP A 129 -4.86 9.60 6.42
C TRP A 129 -4.89 9.68 7.97
N PRO A 130 -5.88 10.35 8.62
CA PRO A 130 -6.02 10.29 10.07
C PRO A 130 -6.22 8.87 10.62
N ASP A 131 -6.96 8.02 9.90
CA ASP A 131 -7.15 6.61 10.27
C ASP A 131 -5.82 5.84 10.24
N TRP A 132 -5.08 5.99 9.14
CA TRP A 132 -3.76 5.38 8.99
C TRP A 132 -2.75 5.88 10.03
N THR A 133 -2.69 7.19 10.27
CA THR A 133 -1.73 7.75 11.23
C THR A 133 -2.05 7.38 12.67
N ALA A 134 -3.33 7.23 13.03
CA ALA A 134 -3.74 6.67 14.32
C ALA A 134 -3.33 5.19 14.45
N TRP A 135 -3.62 4.38 13.43
CA TRP A 135 -3.22 2.96 13.37
C TRP A 135 -1.70 2.78 13.48
N LEU A 136 -0.93 3.63 12.78
CA LEU A 136 0.53 3.61 12.79
C LEU A 136 1.11 4.10 14.12
N SER A 137 0.52 5.14 14.72
CA SER A 137 1.00 5.69 15.99
C SER A 137 0.95 4.67 17.12
N ALA A 138 -0.09 3.81 17.15
CA ALA A 138 -0.19 2.73 18.13
C ALA A 138 0.95 1.70 18.00
N ARG A 139 1.56 1.62 16.82
CA ARG A 139 2.63 0.67 16.46
C ARG A 139 4.02 1.30 16.40
N SER A 140 4.14 2.60 16.69
CA SER A 140 5.39 3.36 16.55
C SER A 140 6.14 3.59 17.88
N GLY A 141 5.71 2.92 18.96
CA GLY A 141 6.31 3.09 20.27
C GLY A 141 6.06 4.46 20.90
N ARG A 142 6.88 4.81 21.90
CA ARG A 142 6.75 6.09 22.63
C ARG A 142 7.30 7.25 21.82
N LYS A 143 6.64 8.40 21.89
CA LYS A 143 7.15 9.65 21.30
C LYS A 143 8.47 10.06 21.95
N SER A 144 9.43 10.46 21.13
CA SER A 144 10.72 11.02 21.55
C SER A 144 11.12 12.17 20.63
N ALA A 145 12.16 12.91 21.02
CA ALA A 145 12.81 13.84 20.11
C ALA A 145 13.33 13.10 18.88
N PRO A 146 13.30 13.72 17.68
CA PRO A 146 13.87 13.12 16.49
C PRO A 146 15.38 12.92 16.67
N PRO A 147 15.95 11.81 16.17
CA PRO A 147 17.40 11.63 16.15
C PRO A 147 18.05 12.64 15.20
N ARG A 148 19.38 12.80 15.31
CA ARG A 148 20.16 13.55 14.32
C ARG A 148 20.01 12.94 12.93
N MET A 149 20.14 13.76 11.89
CA MET A 149 20.20 13.26 10.51
C MET A 149 21.48 12.43 10.30
N GLY A 150 21.31 11.19 9.86
CA GLY A 150 22.40 10.26 9.60
C GLY A 150 23.12 9.73 10.86
N SER A 151 24.26 9.09 10.65
CA SER A 151 25.12 8.52 11.68
C SER A 151 26.58 8.49 11.21
N SER A 152 27.52 8.06 12.06
CA SER A 152 28.92 7.87 11.63
C SER A 152 29.06 6.82 10.53
N LYS A 153 28.24 5.76 10.57
CA LYS A 153 28.20 4.72 9.54
C LYS A 153 27.51 5.19 8.26
N TYR A 154 26.56 6.11 8.38
CA TYR A 154 25.74 6.63 7.28
C TYR A 154 25.67 8.16 7.36
N PRO A 155 26.75 8.88 6.99
CA PRO A 155 26.76 10.33 7.06
C PRO A 155 25.78 10.93 6.03
N PRO A 156 25.16 12.10 6.31
CA PRO A 156 24.39 12.83 5.31
C PRO A 156 25.23 13.12 4.07
N LEU A 157 24.68 12.86 2.89
CA LEU A 157 25.40 13.04 1.61
C LEU A 157 25.04 14.36 0.93
N GLN A 158 23.77 14.74 0.96
CA GLN A 158 23.21 15.97 0.40
C GLN A 158 21.80 16.21 0.94
N ASP A 159 21.27 17.41 0.72
CA ASP A 159 19.88 17.73 1.03
C ASP A 159 18.91 16.96 0.11
N ALA A 160 17.73 16.65 0.65
CA ALA A 160 16.59 16.18 -0.15
C ALA A 160 16.19 17.26 -1.18
N PRO A 161 15.73 16.88 -2.40
CA PRO A 161 15.22 15.56 -2.77
C PRO A 161 16.26 14.61 -3.41
N GLY A 162 17.55 14.96 -3.39
CA GLY A 162 18.59 14.13 -4.00
C GLY A 162 18.81 14.42 -5.49
N THR A 163 19.66 13.61 -6.14
CA THR A 163 19.94 13.72 -7.59
C THR A 163 19.12 12.74 -8.43
N TYR A 164 18.82 11.54 -7.94
CA TYR A 164 18.19 10.49 -8.74
C TYR A 164 16.78 10.86 -9.24
N VAL A 165 16.04 11.67 -8.48
CA VAL A 165 14.72 12.16 -8.88
C VAL A 165 14.79 13.22 -9.99
N MET A 166 15.98 13.75 -10.29
CA MET A 166 16.20 14.80 -11.29
C MET A 166 16.68 14.23 -12.64
N GLU A 167 16.89 12.90 -12.72
CA GLU A 167 17.33 12.19 -13.93
C GLU A 167 16.24 12.13 -15.00
N LYS A 168 16.63 11.90 -16.27
CA LYS A 168 15.73 11.92 -17.46
C LYS A 168 15.82 10.66 -18.35
#